data_AF-Q52TF3-F1
#
_entry.id   AF-Q52TF3-F1
#
_cell.length_a   1.000
_cell.length_b   1.000
_cell.length_c   1.000
_cell.angle_alpha   90.00
_cell.angle_beta   90.00
_cell.angle_gamma   90.00
#
_symmetry.space_group_name_H-M   'P 1'
#
loop_
_entity.id
_entity.type
_entity.pdbx_description
1 polymer ?
#
loop_
_entity_poly.entity_id
_entity_poly.type
_entity_poly.pdbx_seq_one_letter_code
_entity_poly.pdbx_strand_id
1 'polypeptide(L)' 'AAASTSLEKSYELPDGQVITIGNERFRCPESLFQPSFLGMESCGIHETVYNSIMKCDVDIRKDLYANIVMSGGTTMYPGI' A
#
# COMPACT_ATOMS: atom_id res chain seq x y z
N ALA A 1 -8.64 16.11 -6.86
CA ALA A 1 -8.77 14.64 -6.79
C ALA A 1 -9.83 14.22 -7.79
N ALA A 2 -9.51 13.34 -8.75
CA ALA A 2 -10.49 12.88 -9.73
C ALA A 2 -11.59 12.11 -9.00
N ALA A 3 -12.82 12.62 -9.04
CA ALA A 3 -14.00 11.93 -8.54
C ALA A 3 -14.23 10.69 -9.41
N SER A 4 -13.65 9.55 -9.01
CA SER A 4 -13.88 8.27 -9.66
C SER A 4 -15.11 7.64 -9.02
N THR A 5 -16.30 8.07 -9.46
CA THR A 5 -17.61 7.55 -9.04
C THR A 5 -17.77 6.05 -9.33
N SER A 6 -16.90 5.47 -10.17
CA SER A 6 -16.86 4.04 -10.50
C SER A 6 -16.38 3.13 -9.36
N LEU A 7 -15.83 3.69 -8.28
CA LEU A 7 -15.22 2.93 -7.18
C LEU A 7 -15.96 3.06 -5.83
N GLU A 8 -17.09 3.77 -5.80
CA GLU A 8 -17.89 3.94 -4.59
C GLU A 8 -18.48 2.60 -4.13
N LYS A 9 -18.41 2.35 -2.82
CA LYS A 9 -18.97 1.16 -2.18
C LYS A 9 -19.73 1.55 -0.93
N SER A 10 -20.94 1.00 -0.77
CA SER A 10 -21.73 1.15 0.44
C SER A 10 -21.29 0.13 1.49
N TYR A 11 -21.23 0.57 2.75
CA TYR A 11 -20.91 -0.26 3.90
C TYR A 11 -21.90 0.03 5.03
N GLU A 12 -22.49 -1.01 5.61
CA GLU A 12 -23.42 -0.90 6.74
C GLU A 12 -22.64 -1.01 8.06
N LEU A 13 -22.80 0.01 8.90
CA LEU A 13 -22.24 0.08 10.24
C LEU A 13 -23.06 -0.79 11.22
N PRO A 14 -22.50 -1.20 12.39
CA PRO A 14 -23.20 -2.06 13.35
C PRO A 14 -24.50 -1.48 13.94
N ASP A 15 -24.72 -0.17 13.83
CA ASP A 15 -25.94 0.54 14.23
C ASP A 15 -27.01 0.59 13.11
N GLY A 16 -26.72 -0.01 11.95
CA GLY A 16 -27.58 -0.04 10.76
C GLY A 16 -27.40 1.15 9.82
N GLN A 17 -26.50 2.10 10.13
CA GLN A 17 -26.24 3.23 9.24
C GLN A 17 -25.41 2.79 8.03
N VAL A 18 -25.88 3.08 6.82
CA VAL A 18 -25.12 2.82 5.58
C VAL A 18 -24.31 4.05 5.19
N ILE A 19 -22.99 3.88 5.05
CA ILE A 19 -22.06 4.91 4.58
C ILE A 19 -21.53 4.57 3.19
N THR A 20 -21.19 5.58 2.39
CA THR A 20 -20.54 5.41 1.10
C THR A 20 -19.05 5.70 1.24
N ILE A 21 -18.22 4.73 0.86
CA ILE A 21 -16.76 4.84 0.84
C ILE A 21 -16.31 4.97 -0.61
N GLY A 22 -15.59 6.05 -0.94
CA GLY A 22 -15.15 6.37 -2.29
C GLY A 22 -13.65 6.19 -2.45
N ASN A 23 -12.92 7.30 -2.62
CA ASN A 23 -11.49 7.29 -2.90
C ASN A 23 -10.61 6.92 -1.69
N GLU A 24 -11.18 6.92 -0.49
CA GLU A 24 -10.51 6.49 0.74
C GLU A 24 -10.00 5.05 0.61
N ARG A 25 -10.68 4.22 -0.19
CA ARG A 25 -10.34 2.81 -0.46
C ARG A 25 -8.93 2.61 -1.02
N PHE A 26 -8.39 3.61 -1.73
CA PHE A 26 -7.02 3.57 -2.25
C PHE A 26 -6.11 4.62 -1.60
N ARG A 27 -6.66 5.73 -1.08
CA ARG A 27 -5.86 6.72 -0.35
C ARG A 27 -5.31 6.21 0.97
N CYS A 28 -6.06 5.36 1.68
CA CYS A 28 -5.59 4.76 2.93
C CYS A 28 -4.37 3.84 2.72
N PRO A 29 -4.38 2.85 1.81
CA PRO A 29 -3.20 2.02 1.56
C PRO A 29 -2.03 2.78 0.90
N GLU A 30 -2.28 3.90 0.21
CA GLU A 30 -1.22 4.75 -0.35
C GLU A 30 -0.20 5.21 0.70
N SER A 31 -0.59 5.32 1.98
CA SER A 31 0.33 5.65 3.07
C SER A 31 1.47 4.63 3.26
N LEU A 32 1.34 3.40 2.72
CA LEU A 32 2.44 2.43 2.68
C LEU A 32 3.55 2.84 1.70
N PHE A 33 3.18 3.56 0.63
CA PHE A 33 4.09 4.05 -0.39
C PHE A 33 4.49 5.50 -0.13
N GLN A 34 3.63 6.28 0.53
CA GLN A 34 3.85 7.67 0.88
C GLN A 34 3.55 7.94 2.37
N PRO A 35 4.46 7.54 3.29
CA PRO A 35 4.24 7.67 4.74
C PRO A 35 4.10 9.11 5.25
N SER A 36 4.54 10.09 4.46
CA SER A 36 4.40 11.52 4.76
C SER A 36 2.94 11.97 4.92
N PHE A 37 1.98 11.25 4.34
CA PHE A 37 0.55 11.48 4.57
C PHE A 37 0.11 11.26 6.03
N LEU A 38 0.88 10.47 6.78
CA LEU A 38 0.68 10.24 8.22
C LEU A 38 1.61 11.11 9.08
N GLY A 39 2.37 12.03 8.48
CA GLY A 39 3.39 12.82 9.17
C GLY A 39 4.63 12.01 9.57
N MET A 40 4.83 10.84 8.96
CA MET A 40 5.99 9.99 9.23
C MET A 40 7.15 10.31 8.28
N GLU A 41 8.32 10.59 8.84
CA GLU A 41 9.57 10.78 8.09
C GLU A 41 10.25 9.43 7.81
N SER A 42 9.60 8.62 6.97
CA SER A 42 10.10 7.30 6.56
C SER A 42 9.85 7.04 5.08
N CYS A 43 10.72 6.24 4.46
CA CYS A 43 10.55 5.80 3.08
C CYS A 43 9.33 4.87 2.94
N GLY A 44 8.66 4.93 1.78
CA GLY A 44 7.65 3.94 1.41
C GLY A 44 8.22 2.53 1.28
N ILE A 45 7.35 1.53 1.22
CA ILE A 45 7.76 0.12 1.14
C ILE A 45 8.57 -0.18 -0.13
N HIS A 46 8.21 0.42 -1.26
CA HIS A 46 8.91 0.27 -2.55
C HIS A 46 10.36 0.76 -2.48
N GLU A 47 10.60 1.93 -1.90
CA GLU A 47 11.94 2.47 -1.65
C GLU A 47 12.69 1.63 -0.60
N THR A 48 11.99 1.21 0.45
CA THR A 48 12.61 0.42 1.53
C THR A 48 13.13 -0.93 1.03
N VAL A 49 12.36 -1.63 0.19
CA VAL A 49 12.79 -2.87 -0.46
C VAL A 49 13.99 -2.62 -1.38
N TYR A 50 13.92 -1.59 -2.24
CA TYR A 50 15.03 -1.21 -3.10
C TYR A 50 16.31 -0.92 -2.28
N ASN A 51 16.21 -0.08 -1.27
CA ASN A 51 17.33 0.30 -0.40
C ASN A 51 17.89 -0.90 0.37
N SER A 52 17.04 -1.85 0.76
CA SER A 52 17.47 -3.09 1.41
C SER A 52 18.30 -3.96 0.46
N ILE A 53 17.83 -4.19 -0.77
CA ILE A 53 18.58 -4.96 -1.79
C ILE A 53 19.87 -4.24 -2.20
N MET A 54 19.87 -2.91 -2.29
CA MET A 54 21.07 -2.12 -2.60
C MET A 54 22.14 -2.15 -1.50
N LYS A 55 21.78 -2.52 -0.27
CA LYS A 55 22.73 -2.77 0.82
C LYS A 55 23.33 -4.18 0.79
N CYS A 56 22.74 -5.10 0.04
CA CYS A 56 23.28 -6.45 -0.16
C CYS A 56 24.43 -6.46 -1.17
N ASP A 57 25.20 -7.54 -1.16
CA ASP A 57 26.25 -7.80 -2.14
C ASP A 57 25.69 -7.77 -3.57
N VAL A 58 26.44 -7.18 -4.51
CA VAL A 58 26.02 -7.03 -5.91
C VAL A 58 25.72 -8.37 -6.57
N ASP A 59 26.44 -9.43 -6.19
CA ASP A 59 26.33 -10.75 -6.81
C ASP A 59 24.96 -11.40 -6.53
N ILE A 60 24.30 -11.07 -5.41
CA ILE A 60 23.02 -11.66 -5.01
C ILE A 60 21.80 -10.80 -5.36
N ARG A 61 21.98 -9.53 -5.76
CA ARG A 61 20.84 -8.61 -5.97
C ARG A 61 19.87 -9.10 -7.03
N LYS A 62 20.39 -9.68 -8.10
CA LYS A 62 19.56 -10.22 -9.20
C LYS A 62 18.63 -11.32 -8.69
N ASP A 63 19.16 -12.21 -7.85
CA ASP A 63 18.39 -13.31 -7.27
C ASP A 63 17.37 -12.78 -6.27
N LEU A 64 17.73 -11.78 -5.46
CA LEU A 64 16.78 -11.12 -4.54
C LEU A 64 15.63 -10.45 -5.29
N TYR A 65 15.88 -9.75 -6.39
CA TYR A 65 14.81 -9.14 -7.21
C TYR A 65 13.91 -10.19 -7.88
N ALA A 66 14.47 -11.32 -8.29
CA ALA A 66 13.70 -12.39 -8.93
C ALA A 66 12.80 -13.16 -7.95
N ASN A 67 13.03 -13.03 -6.64
CA ASN A 67 12.40 -13.85 -5.61
C ASN A 67 11.77 -13.00 -4.48
N ILE A 68 11.14 -11.88 -4.82
CA ILE A 68 10.40 -11.08 -3.83
C ILE A 68 9.12 -11.84 -3.44
N VAL A 69 8.98 -12.10 -2.14
CA VAL A 69 7.79 -12.74 -1.55
C VAL A 69 7.08 -11.75 -0.65
N MET A 70 5.78 -11.58 -0.86
CA MET A 70 4.92 -10.78 0.01
C MET A 70 4.15 -11.69 0.97
N SER A 71 4.08 -11.30 2.24
CA SER A 71 3.36 -12.05 3.27
C SER A 71 2.74 -11.13 4.31
N GLY A 72 1.63 -11.56 4.90
CA GLY A 72 0.90 -10.84 5.95
C GLY A 72 -0.42 -10.23 5.45
N GLY A 73 -1.32 -9.89 6.38
CA GLY A 73 -2.66 -9.39 6.02
C GLY A 73 -2.64 -8.09 5.21
N THR A 74 -1.68 -7.20 5.49
CA THR A 74 -1.52 -5.91 4.79
C THR A 74 -1.14 -6.07 3.32
N THR A 75 -0.58 -7.22 2.90
CA THR A 75 -0.25 -7.48 1.49
C THR A 75 -1.44 -8.01 0.69
N MET A 76 -2.64 -8.06 1.30
CA MET A 76 -3.87 -8.52 0.64
C MET A 76 -4.67 -7.35 0.03
N TYR A 77 -4.17 -6.12 0.05
CA TYR A 77 -4.81 -5.02 -0.65
C TYR A 77 -4.81 -5.30 -2.16
N PRO A 78 -5.98 -5.26 -2.83
CA PRO A 78 -6.03 -5.48 -4.27
C PRO A 78 -5.21 -4.41 -5.01
N GLY A 79 -4.28 -4.84 -5.87
CA GLY A 79 -3.44 -3.95 -6.67
C GLY A 79 -2.11 -3.56 -6.01
N ILE A 80 -1.77 -4.14 -4.85
CA ILE A 80 -0.41 -4.13 -4.30
C ILE A 80 0.53 -5.04 -5.10
#